data_AF-A0A183D4U1-F1
#
_entry.id   AF-A0A183D4U1-F1
#
_cell.length_a   1.000
_cell.length_b   1.000
_cell.length_c   1.000
_cell.angle_alpha   90.00
_cell.angle_beta   90.00
_cell.angle_gamma   90.00
#
_symmetry.space_group_name_H-M   'P 1'
#
loop_
_entity.id
_entity.type
_entity.pdbx_description
1 polymer ?
#
loop_
_entity_poly.entity_id
_entity_poly.type
_entity_poly.pdbx_seq_one_letter_code
_entity_poly.pdbx_strand_id
1 'polypeptide(L)' 'MEKSEDGVVLVSFGTVFKGHYMSTDGRKILHDAFRQLPQITFIWKYEIEDNTGLDLPNVIKTKWFPQNDLLSEFLQQN' A
#
# COMPACT_ATOMS: atom_id res chain seq x y z
N MET A 1 -3.55 -7.11 12.04
CA MET A 1 -3.55 -5.64 11.85
C MET A 1 -3.24 -4.86 13.12
N GLU A 2 -3.06 -5.53 14.28
CA GLU A 2 -2.62 -4.95 15.57
C GLU A 2 -1.15 -4.43 15.61
N LYS A 3 -0.54 -4.12 14.47
CA LYS A 3 0.90 -3.78 14.40
C LYS A 3 1.20 -2.43 13.74
N SER A 4 0.32 -1.45 13.91
CA SER A 4 0.64 -0.05 13.65
C SER A 4 0.41 0.77 14.90
N GLU A 5 1.46 1.37 15.44
CA GLU A 5 1.35 2.28 16.60
C GLU A 5 0.64 3.57 16.18
N ASP A 6 0.90 4.05 14.95
CA ASP A 6 0.46 5.38 14.50
C ASP A 6 -0.58 5.35 13.36
N GLY A 7 -0.92 4.16 12.86
CA GLY A 7 -2.00 3.96 11.88
C GLY A 7 -1.60 3.28 10.57
N VAL A 8 -2.56 3.24 9.64
CA VAL A 8 -2.48 2.47 8.39
C VAL A 8 -2.64 3.41 7.19
N VAL A 9 -1.76 3.27 6.20
CA VAL A 9 -1.79 4.02 4.93
C VAL A 9 -2.01 3.08 3.77
N LEU A 10 -3.04 3.34 2.94
CA LEU A 10 -3.26 2.66 1.67
C LEU A 10 -2.49 3.39 0.55
N VAL A 11 -1.60 2.67 -0.13
CA VAL A 11 -0.88 3.14 -1.32
C VAL A 11 -1.49 2.47 -2.55
N SER A 12 -2.22 3.24 -3.36
CA SER A 12 -2.88 2.77 -4.59
C SER A 12 -2.88 3.89 -5.63
N PHE A 13 -2.54 3.56 -6.88
CA PHE A 13 -2.52 4.50 -8.01
C PHE A 13 -3.73 4.31 -8.93
N GLY A 14 -4.82 3.77 -8.40
CA GLY A 14 -6.05 3.49 -9.13
C GLY A 14 -5.98 2.19 -9.93
N THR A 15 -6.74 2.13 -11.02
CA THR A 15 -6.86 0.95 -11.91
C THR A 15 -5.95 1.04 -13.13
N VAL A 16 -5.59 2.26 -13.55
CA VAL A 16 -4.81 2.52 -14.76
C VAL A 16 -3.32 2.33 -14.50
N PHE A 17 -2.81 2.87 -13.39
CA PHE A 17 -1.42 2.72 -13.00
C PHE A 17 -1.29 1.62 -11.94
N LYS A 18 -0.70 0.50 -12.35
CA LYS A 18 -0.47 -0.66 -11.47
C LYS A 18 0.88 -0.49 -10.77
N GLY A 19 0.97 -0.88 -9.49
CA GLY A 19 2.17 -0.70 -8.68
C GLY A 19 3.42 -1.35 -9.29
N HIS A 20 3.24 -2.48 -9.98
CA HIS A 20 4.34 -3.21 -10.63
C HIS A 20 4.84 -2.58 -11.94
N TYR A 21 4.08 -1.67 -12.56
CA TYR A 21 4.56 -0.90 -13.71
C TYR A 21 5.50 0.25 -13.32
N MET A 22 5.60 0.54 -12.03
CA MET A 22 6.50 1.59 -11.53
C MET A 22 7.94 1.29 -11.96
N SER A 23 8.70 2.32 -12.33
CA SER A 23 10.12 2.17 -12.63
C SER A 23 10.88 1.69 -11.38
N THR A 24 12.08 1.16 -11.57
CA THR A 24 12.95 0.77 -10.45
C THR A 24 13.20 1.93 -9.50
N ASP A 25 13.40 3.14 -10.03
CA ASP A 25 13.59 4.35 -9.22
C ASP A 25 12.35 4.69 -8.40
N GLY A 26 11.15 4.61 -9.00
CA GLY A 26 9.90 4.84 -8.27
C GLY A 26 9.69 3.83 -7.15
N ARG A 27 9.95 2.53 -7.42
CA ARG A 27 9.87 1.49 -6.38
C ARG A 27 10.86 1.75 -5.25
N LYS A 28 12.08 2.20 -5.58
CA LYS A 28 13.10 2.55 -4.59
C LYS A 28 12.67 3.72 -3.70
N ILE A 29 12.07 4.76 -4.28
CA ILE A 29 11.56 5.91 -3.51
C ILE A 29 10.48 5.45 -2.51
N LEU A 30 9.52 4.62 -2.94
CA LEU A 30 8.51 4.07 -2.03
C LEU A 30 9.14 3.18 -0.95
N HIS A 31 10.10 2.34 -1.34
CA HIS A 31 10.83 1.48 -0.42
C HIS A 31 11.55 2.26 0.69
N ASP A 32 12.29 3.30 0.30
CA ASP A 32 13.00 4.19 1.23
C ASP A 32 12.02 4.96 2.12
N ALA A 33 10.86 5.37 1.60
CA ALA A 33 9.82 6.03 2.39
C ALA A 33 9.20 5.09 3.44
N PHE A 34 8.86 3.86 3.05
CA PHE A 34 8.32 2.85 3.96
C PHE A 34 9.29 2.52 5.08
N ARG A 35 10.59 2.38 4.77
CA ARG A 35 11.63 2.11 5.76
C ARG A 35 11.80 3.25 6.79
N GLN A 36 11.61 4.49 6.37
CA GLN A 36 11.72 5.66 7.26
C GLN A 36 10.52 5.83 8.21
N LEU A 37 9.42 5.14 7.96
CA LEU A 37 8.18 5.22 8.75
C LEU A 37 7.79 3.85 9.32
N PRO A 38 8.65 3.21 10.15
CA PRO A 38 8.43 1.84 10.65
C PRO A 38 7.18 1.70 11.53
N GLN A 39 6.68 2.80 12.11
CA GLN A 39 5.50 2.83 12.98
C GLN A 39 4.16 2.85 12.23
N ILE A 40 4.20 3.11 10.92
CA ILE A 40 3.04 3.10 10.02
C ILE A 40 2.99 1.77 9.27
N THR A 41 1.82 1.13 9.24
CA THR A 41 1.59 0.00 8.33
C THR A 41 1.15 0.50 6.96
N PHE A 42 1.88 0.13 5.92
CA PHE A 42 1.51 0.42 4.54
C PHE A 42 0.83 -0.79 3.91
N ILE A 43 -0.40 -0.59 3.43
CA ILE A 43 -1.05 -1.52 2.50
C ILE A 43 -0.72 -1.04 1.10
N TRP A 44 0.18 -1.73 0.41
CA TRP A 44 0.57 -1.37 -0.94
C TRP A 44 -0.17 -2.24 -1.95
N LYS A 45 -1.02 -1.61 -2.76
CA LYS A 45 -1.64 -2.28 -3.89
C LYS A 45 -0.58 -2.59 -4.95
N TYR A 46 -0.29 -3.87 -5.11
CA TYR A 46 0.75 -4.40 -5.96
C TYR A 46 0.29 -5.73 -6.56
N GLU A 47 0.11 -5.76 -7.89
CA GLU A 47 -0.71 -6.77 -8.56
C GLU A 47 0.03 -8.05 -8.95
N ILE A 48 1.36 -8.10 -8.77
CA ILE A 48 2.18 -9.29 -9.05
C ILE A 48 2.85 -9.81 -7.79
N GLU A 49 3.22 -11.09 -7.81
CA GLU A 49 4.06 -11.68 -6.77
C GLU A 49 5.53 -11.61 -7.21
N ASP A 50 6.33 -10.89 -6.43
CA ASP A 50 7.77 -10.74 -6.60
C ASP A 50 8.43 -10.46 -5.24
N ASN A 51 9.74 -10.24 -5.25
CA ASN A 51 10.50 -9.94 -4.04
C ASN A 51 10.42 -8.47 -3.59
N THR A 52 9.67 -7.62 -4.30
CA THR A 52 9.59 -6.19 -3.99
C THR A 52 8.97 -6.00 -2.59
N GLY A 53 9.67 -5.29 -1.71
CA GLY A 53 9.19 -4.95 -0.37
C GLY A 53 9.09 -6.12 0.63
N LEU A 54 9.60 -7.32 0.29
CA LEU A 54 9.60 -8.46 1.22
C LEU A 54 10.48 -8.22 2.47
N ASP A 55 11.47 -7.34 2.36
CA ASP A 55 12.37 -6.96 3.45
C ASP A 55 11.79 -5.87 4.37
N LEU A 56 10.58 -5.37 4.08
CA LEU A 56 9.93 -4.30 4.83
C LEU A 56 8.83 -4.85 5.74
N PRO A 57 9.05 -4.97 7.06
CA PRO A 57 8.09 -5.60 7.97
C PRO A 57 6.80 -4.80 8.18
N ASN A 58 6.80 -3.52 7.78
CA ASN A 58 5.65 -2.61 7.87
C ASN A 58 4.91 -2.47 6.54
N VAL A 59 5.18 -3.32 5.54
CA VAL A 59 4.52 -3.30 4.23
C VAL A 59 3.73 -4.59 4.01
N ILE A 60 2.46 -4.44 3.66
CA ILE A 60 1.56 -5.52 3.27
C ILE A 60 1.22 -5.32 1.80
N LYS A 61 1.67 -6.22 0.92
CA LYS A 61 1.25 -6.21 -0.48
C LYS A 61 -0.13 -6.83 -0.63
N THR A 62 -1.00 -6.16 -1.39
CA THR A 62 -2.29 -6.72 -1.80
C THR A 62 -2.50 -6.57 -3.30
N LYS A 63 -3.04 -7.60 -3.96
CA LYS A 63 -3.38 -7.54 -5.39
C LYS A 63 -4.65 -6.72 -5.65
N TRP A 64 -5.54 -6.69 -4.68
CA TRP A 64 -6.84 -6.07 -4.81
C TRP A 64 -7.29 -5.53 -3.46
N PHE A 65 -8.00 -4.42 -3.50
CA PHE A 65 -8.58 -3.79 -2.33
C PHE A 65 -10.01 -3.38 -2.67
N PRO A 66 -11.00 -3.63 -1.79
CA PRO A 66 -12.40 -3.29 -2.03
C PRO A 66 -12.60 -1.77 -1.92
N GLN A 67 -12.18 -1.04 -2.96
CA GLN A 67 -12.28 0.41 -2.98
C GLN A 67 -13.75 0.88 -3.00
N ASN A 68 -14.63 0.11 -3.64
CA ASN A 68 -16.07 0.42 -3.66
C ASN A 68 -16.73 0.21 -2.30
N ASP A 69 -16.34 -0.82 -1.54
CA ASP A 69 -16.98 -1.09 -0.25
C ASP A 69 -16.61 0.00 0.77
N LEU A 70 -15.36 0.44 0.78
CA LEU A 70 -14.91 1.52 1.67
C LEU A 70 -15.42 2.90 1.26
N LEU A 71 -15.46 3.21 -0.04
CA LEU A 71 -16.01 4.49 -0.49
C LEU A 71 -17.52 4.57 -0.23
N SER A 72 -18.24 3.45 -0.33
CA SER A 72 -19.67 3.39 -0.02
C SER A 72 -19.95 3.63 1.46
N GLU A 73 -19.11 3.12 2.38
CA GLU A 73 -19.25 3.39 3.81
C GLU A 73 -19.09 4.87 4.16
N PHE A 74 -18.14 5.58 3.53
CA PHE A 74 -17.96 7.03 3.76
C PHE A 74 -19.08 7.88 3.14
N LEU A 75 -19.68 7.44 2.03
CA LEU A 75 -20.77 8.15 1.37
C LEU A 75 -22.14 7.91 2.01
N GLN A 76 -22.30 6.89 2.85
CA GLN A 76 -23.54 6.63 3.61
C GLN A 76 -23.56 7.29 5.00
N GLN A 77 -22.47 7.94 5.41
CA GLN A 77 -22.38 8.67 6.68
C GLN A 77 -22.58 10.20 6.52
N ASN A 78 -22.98 10.67 5.34
CA ASN A 78 -23.39 12.07 5.09
C ASN A 78 -24.83 12.14 4.57
#